data_AF-A0A1R1SF29-F1
#
_entry.id   AF-A0A1R1SF29-F1
#
_cell.length_a   1.000
_cell.length_b   1.000
_cell.length_c   1.000
_cell.angle_alpha   90.00
_cell.angle_beta   90.00
_cell.angle_gamma   90.00
#
_symmetry.space_group_name_H-M   'P 1'
#
loop_
_entity.id
_entity.type
_entity.pdbx_description
1 polymer ?
#
loop_
_entity_poly.entity_id
_entity_poly.type
_entity_poly.pdbx_seq_one_letter_code
_entity_poly.pdbx_strand_id
1 'polypeptide(L)'
;MLGVSTRSLYIEPAAVPWWPATCTVVDVPALLRELLLSAVEFEADYSLSGREGCIATLLLHEIAGRTPLPFHVAIPPSADLAELCREYLAAPDVAVTNADWAGRTARSERAFTRRFRAETGDSPAVWRARARLLAAVPLLRTASVTEVAGRLGYASPAAFTAAFTRAFGLPPSRFTPAGKAVAPVAPARPDRAPGTDPVRRSVGSGGRGAVSAPSGAAGVAPPPAPTRRPRS
;
A
#
# COMPACT_ATOMS: atom_id res chain seq x y z
N MET A 1 -22.95 -6.99 0.07
CA MET A 1 -21.69 -7.51 0.62
C MET A 1 -20.59 -7.28 -0.39
N LEU A 2 -19.66 -6.36 -0.14
CA LEU A 2 -18.49 -6.19 -1.01
C LEU A 2 -17.60 -7.42 -0.79
N GLY A 3 -17.43 -8.27 -1.81
CA GLY A 3 -16.58 -9.46 -1.79
C GLY A 3 -15.09 -9.10 -1.66
N VAL A 4 -14.71 -8.52 -0.52
CA VAL A 4 -13.34 -8.10 -0.21
C VAL A 4 -12.78 -9.08 0.81
N SER A 5 -11.77 -9.84 0.39
CA SER A 5 -10.94 -10.63 1.30
C SER A 5 -9.77 -9.79 1.78
N THR A 6 -9.68 -9.55 3.08
CA THR A 6 -8.50 -8.94 3.71
C THR A 6 -7.51 -10.04 4.09
N ARG A 7 -6.22 -9.80 3.87
CA ARG A 7 -5.13 -10.65 4.36
C ARG A 7 -4.19 -9.78 5.18
N SER A 8 -3.88 -10.24 6.37
CA SER A 8 -3.02 -9.52 7.31
C SER A 8 -1.72 -10.30 7.46
N LEU A 9 -0.60 -9.58 7.36
CA LEU A 9 0.71 -10.09 7.70
C LEU A 9 1.23 -9.30 8.89
N TYR A 10 1.66 -10.01 9.92
CA TYR A 10 2.26 -9.43 11.11
C TYR A 10 3.78 -9.62 11.02
N ILE A 11 4.51 -8.52 11.11
CA ILE A 11 5.97 -8.50 11.04
C ILE A 11 6.44 -7.89 12.35
N GLU A 12 7.35 -8.59 13.05
CA GLU A 12 8.00 -8.04 14.23
C GLU A 12 8.92 -6.88 13.79
N PRO A 13 8.80 -5.66 14.36
CA PRO A 13 9.63 -4.53 13.95
C PRO A 13 11.13 -4.81 14.00
N ALA A 14 11.57 -5.60 14.98
CA ALA A 14 12.97 -5.99 15.13
C ALA A 14 13.46 -7.00 14.06
N ALA A 15 12.56 -7.63 13.29
CA ALA A 15 12.93 -8.59 12.25
C ALA A 15 13.41 -7.94 10.95
N VAL A 16 13.23 -6.62 10.79
CA VAL A 16 13.62 -5.88 9.59
C VAL A 16 14.33 -4.56 9.91
N PRO A 17 15.34 -4.15 9.12
CA PRO A 17 16.07 -2.91 9.37
C PRO A 17 15.35 -1.64 8.88
N TRP A 18 14.26 -1.77 8.11
CA TRP A 18 13.62 -0.67 7.35
C TRP A 18 12.25 -0.25 7.90
N TRP A 19 11.91 -0.60 9.13
CA TRP A 19 10.59 -0.39 9.71
C TRP A 19 10.09 1.07 9.59
N PRO A 20 8.87 1.34 9.08
CA PRO A 20 8.39 2.70 8.89
C PRO A 20 8.02 3.35 10.23
N ALA A 21 8.38 4.63 10.40
CA ALA A 21 8.05 5.40 11.60
C ALA A 21 6.57 5.82 11.68
N THR A 22 5.82 5.70 10.57
CA THR A 22 4.41 6.07 10.48
C THR A 22 3.64 5.00 9.72
N CYS A 23 2.32 4.97 9.90
CA CYS A 23 1.45 4.09 9.12
C CYS A 23 1.47 4.52 7.64
N THR A 24 1.89 3.62 6.76
CA THR A 24 2.01 3.88 5.33
C THR A 24 1.18 2.91 4.51
N VAL A 25 0.74 3.37 3.34
CA VAL A 25 0.10 2.53 2.32
C VAL A 25 1.13 2.30 1.23
N VAL A 26 1.27 1.07 0.75
CA VAL A 26 2.16 0.72 -0.37
C VAL A 26 1.39 -0.02 -1.45
N ASP A 27 1.91 -0.05 -2.68
CA ASP A 27 1.36 -0.89 -3.72
C ASP A 27 1.67 -2.37 -3.46
N VAL A 28 0.79 -3.25 -3.94
CA VAL A 28 0.98 -4.70 -3.88
C VAL A 28 1.08 -5.23 -5.30
N PRO A 29 2.30 -5.30 -5.89
CA PRO A 29 2.49 -5.86 -7.21
C PRO A 29 2.17 -7.36 -7.25
N ALA A 30 2.04 -7.93 -8.45
CA ALA A 30 1.62 -9.31 -8.64
C ALA A 30 2.50 -10.32 -7.88
N LEU A 31 3.83 -10.14 -7.91
CA LEU A 31 4.74 -11.01 -7.16
C LEU A 31 4.48 -10.95 -5.65
N LEU A 32 4.45 -9.74 -5.06
CA LEU A 32 4.18 -9.55 -3.63
C LEU A 32 2.81 -10.11 -3.24
N ARG A 33 1.81 -9.98 -4.12
CA ARG A 33 0.49 -10.59 -3.92
C ARG A 33 0.60 -12.11 -3.79
N GLU A 34 1.27 -12.80 -4.72
CA GLU A 34 1.39 -14.26 -4.66
C GLU A 34 2.23 -14.73 -3.47
N LEU A 35 3.25 -13.97 -3.06
CA LEU A 35 4.00 -14.24 -1.84
C LEU A 35 3.11 -14.12 -0.59
N LEU A 36 2.30 -13.07 -0.50
CA LEU A 36 1.32 -12.89 0.58
C LEU A 36 0.28 -14.02 0.58
N LEU A 37 -0.22 -14.44 -0.59
CA LEU A 37 -1.15 -15.56 -0.69
C LEU A 37 -0.50 -16.87 -0.22
N SER A 38 0.76 -17.10 -0.57
CA SER A 38 1.50 -18.28 -0.13
C SER A 38 1.75 -18.26 1.38
N ALA A 39 2.05 -17.09 1.95
CA ALA A 39 2.34 -16.92 3.38
C ALA A 39 1.14 -17.17 4.30
N VAL A 40 -0.10 -17.02 3.79
CA VAL A 40 -1.32 -17.33 4.54
C VAL A 40 -1.44 -18.82 4.86
N GLU A 41 -0.82 -19.68 4.05
CA GLU A 41 -0.87 -21.14 4.21
C GLU A 41 0.29 -21.67 5.08
N PHE A 42 1.08 -20.80 5.72
CA PHE A 42 2.18 -21.22 6.58
C PHE A 42 1.67 -21.77 7.90
N GLU A 43 2.25 -22.88 8.34
CA GLU A 43 2.13 -23.33 9.73
C GLU A 43 2.85 -22.36 10.67
N ALA A 44 2.37 -22.23 11.91
CA ALA A 44 2.92 -21.26 12.87
C ALA A 44 4.41 -21.48 13.20
N ASP A 45 4.88 -22.72 13.09
CA ASP A 45 6.25 -23.17 13.38
C ASP A 45 7.04 -23.56 12.12
N TYR A 46 6.75 -22.90 10.98
CA TYR A 46 7.45 -23.15 9.72
C TYR A 46 8.98 -23.02 9.83
N SER A 47 9.69 -23.81 9.01
CA SER A 47 11.15 -23.80 8.98
C SER A 47 11.70 -22.53 8.32
N LEU A 48 12.56 -21.80 9.04
CA LEU A 48 13.27 -20.63 8.51
C LEU A 48 14.31 -20.99 7.43
N SER A 49 14.81 -22.21 7.43
CA SER A 49 15.75 -22.72 6.40
C SER A 49 15.03 -23.42 5.24
N GLY A 50 13.71 -23.58 5.32
CA GLY A 50 12.88 -24.22 4.31
C GLY A 50 12.35 -23.27 3.26
N ARG A 51 11.42 -23.76 2.44
CA ARG A 51 10.75 -22.99 1.38
C ARG A 51 10.01 -21.78 1.94
N GLU A 52 9.32 -21.95 3.06
CA GLU A 52 8.54 -20.93 3.74
C GLU A 52 9.45 -19.78 4.21
N GLY A 53 10.63 -20.12 4.77
CA GLY A 53 11.67 -19.15 5.11
C GLY A 53 12.19 -18.35 3.91
N CYS A 54 12.39 -19.00 2.76
CA CYS A 54 12.76 -18.30 1.52
C CYS A 54 11.65 -17.33 1.05
N ILE A 55 10.38 -17.77 1.10
CA ILE A 55 9.23 -16.92 0.74
C ILE A 55 9.10 -15.74 1.69
N ALA A 56 9.22 -15.96 3.01
CA ALA A 56 9.20 -14.90 4.00
C ALA A 56 10.31 -13.88 3.76
N THR A 57 11.53 -14.35 3.48
CA THR A 57 12.68 -13.49 3.19
C THR A 57 12.45 -12.64 1.95
N LEU A 58 11.99 -13.25 0.85
CA LEU A 58 11.70 -12.54 -0.39
C LEU A 58 10.54 -11.55 -0.22
N LEU A 59 9.50 -11.94 0.52
CA LEU A 59 8.36 -11.09 0.84
C LEU A 59 8.83 -9.83 1.58
N LEU A 60 9.65 -9.96 2.62
CA LEU A 60 10.19 -8.83 3.36
C LEU A 60 11.09 -7.95 2.48
N HIS A 61 11.88 -8.56 1.59
CA HIS A 61 12.70 -7.83 0.62
C HIS A 61 11.85 -7.00 -0.36
N GLU A 62 10.77 -7.58 -0.89
CA GLU A 62 9.85 -6.87 -1.79
C GLU A 62 9.19 -5.68 -1.09
N ILE A 63 8.79 -5.81 0.19
CA ILE A 63 8.20 -4.72 0.98
C ILE A 63 9.22 -3.59 1.21
N ALA A 64 10.48 -3.92 1.52
CA ALA A 64 11.52 -2.94 1.79
C ALA A 64 11.72 -1.91 0.67
N GLY A 65 11.56 -2.36 -0.59
CA GLY A 65 11.71 -1.51 -1.77
C GLY A 65 10.48 -0.70 -2.16
N ARG A 66 9.36 -0.81 -1.42
CA ARG A 66 8.12 -0.11 -1.78
C ARG A 66 8.18 1.36 -1.42
N THR A 67 7.67 2.19 -2.32
CA THR A 67 7.45 3.61 -2.06
C THR A 67 6.05 3.82 -1.49
N PRO A 68 5.89 4.56 -0.38
CA PRO A 68 4.58 4.91 0.15
C PRO A 68 3.72 5.61 -0.89
N LEU A 69 2.49 5.13 -1.06
CA LEU A 69 1.47 5.77 -1.85
C LEU A 69 0.85 6.93 -1.04
N PRO A 70 0.52 8.06 -1.70
CA PRO A 70 -0.13 9.22 -1.07
C PRO A 70 -1.61 8.98 -0.71
N PHE A 71 -1.98 7.75 -0.34
CA PHE A 71 -3.33 7.36 0.04
C PHE A 71 -3.60 7.60 1.53
N HIS A 72 -3.34 8.81 1.99
CA HIS A 72 -3.59 9.20 3.37
C HIS A 72 -4.13 10.62 3.46
N VAL A 73 -4.86 10.89 4.54
CA VAL A 73 -5.21 12.24 5.00
C VAL A 73 -4.80 12.35 6.45
N ALA A 74 -4.20 13.48 6.84
CA ALA A 74 -3.79 13.70 8.21
C ALA A 74 -5.02 13.85 9.12
N ILE A 75 -5.13 13.03 10.16
CA ILE A 75 -6.13 13.26 11.21
C ILE A 75 -5.50 14.21 12.24
N PRO A 76 -6.10 15.37 12.50
CA PRO A 76 -5.57 16.32 13.49
C PRO A 76 -5.58 15.68 14.90
N PRO A 77 -4.61 16.01 15.77
CA PRO A 77 -4.54 15.47 17.12
C PRO A 77 -5.66 15.99 18.03
N SER A 78 -6.22 17.17 17.78
CA SER A 78 -7.33 17.69 18.57
C SER A 78 -8.60 16.85 18.40
N ALA A 79 -9.22 16.46 19.52
CA ALA A 79 -10.39 15.58 19.52
C ALA A 79 -11.57 16.11 18.70
N ASP A 80 -11.89 17.40 18.80
CA ASP A 80 -12.99 18.06 18.07
C ASP A 80 -12.75 18.07 16.55
N LEU A 81 -11.53 18.40 16.11
CA LEU A 81 -11.18 18.35 14.69
C LEU A 81 -11.09 16.91 14.17
N ALA A 82 -10.58 15.99 14.98
CA ALA A 82 -10.46 14.58 14.62
C ALA A 82 -11.83 13.95 14.41
N GLU A 83 -12.82 14.32 15.24
CA GLU A 83 -14.20 13.89 15.10
C GLU A 83 -14.82 14.40 13.79
N LEU A 84 -14.67 15.69 13.48
CA LEU A 84 -15.09 16.26 12.19
C LEU A 84 -14.49 15.50 10.99
N CYS A 85 -13.19 15.23 11.04
CA CYS A 85 -12.49 14.50 10.00
C CYS A 85 -12.99 13.06 9.86
N ARG A 86 -13.19 12.35 10.99
CA ARG A 86 -13.68 10.96 11.00
C ARG A 86 -15.10 10.86 10.46
N GLU A 87 -16.00 11.74 10.89
CA GLU A 87 -17.37 11.81 10.35
C GLU A 87 -17.37 12.06 8.84
N TYR A 88 -16.56 13.03 8.38
CA TYR A 88 -16.48 13.33 6.95
C TYR A 88 -15.90 12.18 6.13
N LEU A 89 -14.95 11.42 6.69
CA LEU A 89 -14.42 10.22 6.02
C LEU A 89 -15.45 9.09 5.93
N ALA A 90 -16.36 8.99 6.91
CA ALA A 90 -17.43 8.00 6.89
C ALA A 90 -18.49 8.32 5.81
N ALA A 91 -18.80 9.60 5.61
CA ALA A 91 -19.74 10.06 4.60
C ALA A 91 -19.29 11.40 3.97
N PRO A 92 -18.40 11.37 2.95
CA PRO A 92 -17.91 12.57 2.31
C PRO A 92 -19.02 13.30 1.55
N ASP A 93 -19.21 14.58 1.83
CA ASP A 93 -20.23 15.43 1.20
C ASP A 93 -19.60 16.66 0.52
N VAL A 94 -20.04 16.96 -0.70
CA VAL A 94 -19.60 18.12 -1.47
C VAL A 94 -20.13 19.44 -0.90
N ALA A 95 -21.28 19.43 -0.22
CA ALA A 95 -21.93 20.62 0.31
C ALA A 95 -21.20 21.21 1.53
N VAL A 96 -20.40 20.42 2.24
CA VAL A 96 -19.72 20.84 3.48
C VAL A 96 -18.66 21.92 3.22
N THR A 97 -18.89 23.09 3.80
CA THR A 97 -18.03 24.27 3.72
C THR A 97 -17.12 24.43 4.94
N ASN A 98 -16.17 25.37 4.86
CA ASN A 98 -15.37 25.74 6.03
C ASN A 98 -16.20 26.44 7.10
N ALA A 99 -17.23 27.19 6.71
CA ALA A 99 -18.13 27.87 7.63
C ALA A 99 -18.90 26.86 8.49
N ASP A 100 -19.37 25.77 7.90
CA ASP A 100 -20.07 24.69 8.61
C ASP A 100 -19.17 24.08 9.70
N TRP A 101 -17.94 23.71 9.33
CA TRP A 101 -16.97 23.16 10.28
C TRP A 101 -16.52 24.16 11.36
N ALA A 102 -16.37 25.43 10.99
CA ALA A 102 -16.04 26.48 11.94
C ALA A 102 -17.18 26.68 12.96
N GLY A 103 -18.43 26.68 12.51
CA GLY A 103 -19.62 26.74 13.36
C GLY A 103 -19.69 25.57 14.35
N ARG A 104 -19.43 24.35 13.87
CA ARG A 104 -19.40 23.14 14.74
C ARG A 104 -18.31 23.17 15.82
N THR A 105 -17.29 24.00 15.66
CA THR A 105 -16.21 24.17 16.66
C THR A 105 -16.31 25.49 17.42
N ALA A 106 -17.43 26.21 17.29
CA ALA A 106 -17.66 27.54 17.87
C ALA A 106 -16.53 28.55 17.55
N ARG A 107 -16.01 28.52 16.32
CA ARG A 107 -14.93 29.38 15.85
C ARG A 107 -15.32 30.16 14.62
N SER A 108 -14.68 31.31 14.42
CA SER A 108 -14.71 31.98 13.12
C SER A 108 -13.98 31.14 12.06
N GLU A 109 -14.38 31.27 10.79
CA GLU A 109 -13.76 30.51 9.69
C GLU A 109 -12.24 30.73 9.60
N ARG A 110 -11.79 31.96 9.84
CA ARG A 110 -10.36 32.31 9.86
C ARG A 110 -9.62 31.60 11.00
N ALA A 111 -10.19 31.60 12.21
CA ALA A 111 -9.57 30.95 13.37
C ALA A 111 -9.56 29.43 13.21
N PHE A 112 -10.64 28.85 12.67
CA PHE A 112 -10.75 27.44 12.33
C PHE A 112 -9.71 27.03 11.30
N THR A 113 -9.65 27.72 10.15
CA THR A 113 -8.71 27.40 9.06
C THR A 113 -7.26 27.48 9.52
N ARG A 114 -6.91 28.48 10.34
CA ARG A 114 -5.56 28.62 10.89
C ARG A 114 -5.20 27.44 11.80
N ARG A 115 -6.08 27.05 12.72
CA ARG A 115 -5.85 25.91 13.61
C ARG A 115 -5.74 24.61 12.84
N PHE A 116 -6.68 24.37 11.91
CA PHE A 116 -6.70 23.15 11.10
C PHE A 116 -5.40 22.99 10.30
N ARG A 117 -4.92 24.07 9.67
CA ARG A 117 -3.63 24.08 8.95
C ARG A 117 -2.44 23.81 9.87
N ALA A 118 -2.44 24.37 11.08
CA ALA A 118 -1.36 24.14 12.04
C ALA A 118 -1.26 22.66 12.46
N GLU A 119 -2.40 21.96 12.50
CA GLU A 119 -2.49 20.57 12.94
C GLU A 119 -2.36 19.54 11.80
N THR A 120 -2.77 19.88 10.58
CA THR A 120 -2.82 18.94 9.44
C THR A 120 -1.88 19.29 8.29
N GLY A 121 -1.27 20.48 8.31
CA GLY A 121 -0.49 21.04 7.20
C GLY A 121 -1.32 21.60 6.04
N ASP A 122 -2.55 21.11 5.84
CA ASP A 122 -3.43 21.49 4.74
C ASP A 122 -4.59 22.39 5.18
N SER A 123 -5.16 23.14 4.23
CA SER A 123 -6.42 23.83 4.49
C SER A 123 -7.59 22.82 4.61
N PRO A 124 -8.65 23.13 5.37
CA PRO A 124 -9.80 22.24 5.47
C PRO A 124 -10.42 21.87 4.12
N ALA A 125 -10.46 22.82 3.17
CA ALA A 125 -10.97 22.57 1.82
C ALA A 125 -10.08 21.61 1.01
N VAL A 126 -8.76 21.77 1.09
CA VAL A 126 -7.79 20.86 0.45
C VAL A 126 -7.88 19.47 1.06
N TRP A 127 -7.99 19.40 2.39
CA TRP A 127 -8.15 18.16 3.12
C TRP A 127 -9.44 17.42 2.71
N ARG A 128 -10.59 18.11 2.68
CA ARG A 128 -11.87 17.51 2.25
C ARG A 128 -11.82 17.06 0.79
N ALA A 129 -11.16 17.83 -0.09
CA ALA A 129 -10.97 17.42 -1.47
C ALA A 129 -10.16 16.12 -1.58
N ARG A 130 -9.05 15.98 -0.82
CA ARG A 130 -8.28 14.73 -0.78
C ARG A 130 -9.10 13.58 -0.19
N ALA A 131 -9.86 13.81 0.88
CA ALA A 131 -10.74 12.81 1.48
C ALA A 131 -11.81 12.28 0.50
N ARG A 132 -12.44 13.16 -0.29
CA ARG A 132 -13.38 12.75 -1.36
C ARG A 132 -12.69 11.91 -2.44
N LEU A 133 -11.47 12.30 -2.84
CA LEU A 133 -10.69 11.52 -3.79
C LEU A 133 -10.32 10.13 -3.24
N LEU A 134 -10.02 10.00 -1.93
CA LEU A 134 -9.78 8.70 -1.29
C LEU A 134 -11.03 7.82 -1.32
N ALA A 135 -12.20 8.39 -1.05
CA ALA A 135 -13.47 7.66 -1.12
C ALA A 135 -13.80 7.15 -2.54
N ALA A 136 -13.17 7.72 -3.57
CA ALA A 136 -13.29 7.24 -4.94
C ALA A 136 -12.67 5.85 -5.14
N VAL A 137 -11.59 5.52 -4.42
CA VAL A 137 -10.81 4.28 -4.62
C VAL A 137 -11.67 3.02 -4.54
N PRO A 138 -12.47 2.78 -3.48
CA PRO A 138 -13.35 1.61 -3.44
C PRO A 138 -14.46 1.68 -4.50
N LEU A 139 -14.98 2.86 -4.84
CA LEU A 139 -16.04 3.03 -5.83
C LEU A 139 -15.56 2.64 -7.24
N LEU A 140 -14.32 3.00 -7.59
CA LEU A 140 -13.71 2.67 -8.89
C LEU A 140 -13.63 1.16 -9.14
N ARG A 141 -13.70 0.32 -8.10
CA ARG A 141 -13.75 -1.14 -8.26
C ARG A 141 -15.10 -1.67 -8.75
N THR A 142 -16.15 -0.87 -8.66
CA THR A 142 -17.54 -1.28 -8.94
C THR A 142 -18.28 -0.37 -9.92
N ALA A 143 -17.74 0.80 -10.21
CA ALA A 143 -18.33 1.81 -11.08
C ALA A 143 -17.28 2.39 -12.04
N SER A 144 -17.75 2.92 -13.16
CA SER A 144 -16.92 3.61 -14.14
C SER A 144 -16.37 4.93 -13.60
N VAL A 145 -15.27 5.42 -14.19
CA VAL A 145 -14.69 6.73 -13.85
C VAL A 145 -15.71 7.86 -13.98
N THR A 146 -16.59 7.78 -14.98
CA THR A 146 -17.65 8.77 -15.23
C THR A 146 -18.69 8.79 -14.10
N GLU A 147 -19.18 7.63 -13.66
CA GLU A 147 -20.14 7.53 -12.56
C GLU A 147 -19.53 8.02 -11.25
N VAL A 148 -18.29 7.65 -10.96
CA VAL A 148 -17.58 8.09 -9.75
C VAL A 148 -17.36 9.61 -9.76
N ALA A 149 -16.98 10.19 -10.90
CA ALA A 149 -16.84 11.63 -11.04
C ALA A 149 -18.14 12.38 -10.72
N GLY A 150 -19.27 11.90 -11.26
CA GLY A 150 -20.59 12.48 -10.99
C GLY A 150 -20.99 12.37 -9.51
N ARG A 151 -20.79 11.20 -8.89
CA ARG A 151 -21.10 10.98 -7.46
C ARG A 151 -20.30 11.89 -6.53
N LEU A 152 -19.07 12.22 -6.89
CA LEU A 152 -18.18 13.07 -6.10
C LEU A 152 -18.30 14.57 -6.43
N GLY A 153 -19.24 14.94 -7.31
CA GLY A 153 -19.53 16.34 -7.64
C GLY A 153 -18.52 17.00 -8.58
N TYR A 154 -17.79 16.23 -9.40
CA TYR A 154 -16.92 16.79 -10.42
C TYR A 154 -17.70 17.14 -11.69
N ALA A 155 -17.42 18.32 -12.26
CA ALA A 155 -18.08 18.80 -13.48
C ALA A 155 -17.86 17.92 -14.72
N SER A 156 -16.76 17.16 -14.75
CA SER A 156 -16.48 16.19 -15.82
C SER A 156 -15.57 15.04 -15.36
N PRO A 157 -15.59 13.89 -16.06
CA PRO A 157 -14.65 12.79 -15.79
C PRO A 157 -13.18 13.18 -15.97
N ALA A 158 -12.90 14.11 -16.89
CA ALA A 158 -11.56 14.65 -17.11
C ALA A 158 -11.09 15.49 -15.91
N ALA A 159 -11.96 16.34 -15.35
CA ALA A 159 -11.65 17.12 -14.15
C ALA A 159 -11.38 16.22 -12.94
N PHE A 160 -12.17 15.16 -12.77
CA PHE A 160 -11.92 14.14 -11.75
C PHE A 160 -10.58 13.44 -11.98
N THR A 161 -10.31 12.99 -13.20
CA THR A 161 -9.05 12.30 -13.55
C THR A 161 -7.83 13.18 -13.28
N ALA A 162 -7.87 14.46 -13.65
CA ALA A 162 -6.80 15.41 -13.37
C ALA A 162 -6.61 15.63 -11.86
N ALA A 163 -7.70 15.81 -11.10
CA ALA A 163 -7.63 15.99 -9.66
C ALA A 163 -7.11 14.75 -8.93
N PHE A 164 -7.58 13.56 -9.31
CA PHE A 164 -7.16 12.27 -8.75
C PHE A 164 -5.68 12.00 -9.04
N THR A 165 -5.24 12.20 -10.28
CA THR A 165 -3.83 11.99 -10.67
C THR A 165 -2.90 12.99 -9.98
N ARG A 166 -3.32 14.26 -9.85
CA ARG A 166 -2.56 15.25 -9.08
C ARG A 166 -2.44 14.90 -7.60
N ALA A 167 -3.49 14.34 -7.02
CA ALA A 167 -3.48 13.96 -5.61
C ALA A 167 -2.68 12.68 -5.34
N PHE A 168 -2.74 11.70 -6.26
CA PHE A 168 -2.24 10.35 -5.99
C PHE A 168 -1.11 9.85 -6.91
N GLY A 169 -0.72 10.63 -7.91
CA GLY A 169 0.31 10.27 -8.89
C GLY A 169 -0.12 9.19 -9.89
N LEU A 170 -1.32 8.61 -9.74
CA LEU A 170 -1.84 7.51 -10.55
C LEU A 170 -3.21 7.87 -11.12
N PRO A 171 -3.54 7.47 -12.36
CA PRO A 171 -4.86 7.71 -12.92
C PRO A 171 -5.92 6.78 -12.29
N PRO A 172 -7.18 7.21 -12.20
CA PRO A 172 -8.27 6.43 -11.60
C PRO A 172 -8.55 5.12 -12.36
N SER A 173 -8.23 5.06 -13.66
CA SER A 173 -8.40 3.87 -14.50
C SER A 173 -7.66 2.64 -13.95
N ARG A 174 -6.51 2.82 -13.27
CA ARG A 174 -5.76 1.73 -12.62
C ARG A 174 -6.55 1.01 -11.52
N PHE A 175 -7.56 1.67 -10.95
CA PHE A 175 -8.38 1.13 -9.86
C PHE A 175 -9.68 0.49 -10.36
N THR A 176 -9.94 0.56 -11.67
CA THR A 176 -11.09 -0.11 -12.28
C THR A 176 -10.77 -1.58 -12.56
N PRO A 177 -11.77 -2.50 -12.51
CA PRO A 177 -11.54 -3.90 -12.85
C PRO A 177 -10.97 -4.09 -14.27
N ALA A 178 -11.33 -3.21 -15.20
CA ALA A 178 -10.81 -3.18 -16.57
C ALA A 178 -9.35 -2.66 -16.66
N GLY A 179 -8.88 -1.93 -15.64
CA GLY A 179 -7.49 -1.45 -15.53
C GLY A 179 -6.45 -2.56 -15.31
N LYS A 180 -6.88 -3.82 -15.14
CA LYS A 180 -6.00 -4.99 -15.06
C LYS A 180 -5.42 -5.43 -16.42
N ALA A 181 -5.78 -4.77 -17.52
CA ALA A 181 -5.26 -5.08 -18.85
C ALA A 181 -5.04 -3.82 -19.71
N VAL A 182 -4.03 -3.00 -19.39
CA VAL A 182 -3.31 -2.21 -20.40
C VAL A 182 -1.84 -2.17 -19.99
N ALA A 183 -1.03 -3.06 -20.55
CA ALA A 183 0.42 -2.88 -20.59
C ALA A 183 0.72 -1.58 -21.35
N PRO A 184 1.72 -0.78 -20.96
CA PRO A 184 2.13 0.36 -21.76
C PRO A 184 2.59 -0.16 -23.14
N VAL A 185 1.93 0.31 -24.20
CA VAL A 185 2.45 0.18 -25.57
C VAL A 185 3.79 0.90 -25.59
N ALA A 186 4.88 0.13 -25.60
CA ALA A 186 6.20 0.67 -25.86
C ALA A 186 6.19 1.29 -27.28
N PRO A 187 6.77 2.49 -27.49
CA PRO A 187 6.89 3.02 -28.83
C PRO A 187 7.73 2.07 -29.69
N ALA A 188 7.25 1.83 -30.91
CA ALA A 188 7.94 1.04 -31.91
C ALA A 188 9.37 1.54 -32.06
N ARG A 189 10.35 0.66 -31.80
CA ARG A 189 11.74 0.91 -32.16
C ARG A 189 11.84 1.02 -33.69
N PRO A 190 12.55 2.01 -34.24
CA PRO A 190 12.83 2.03 -35.66
C PRO A 190 13.75 0.87 -36.04
N ASP A 191 13.51 0.41 -37.26
CA ASP A 191 14.12 -0.70 -37.98
C ASP A 191 15.65 -0.75 -37.83
N ARG A 192 16.19 -1.91 -37.44
CA ARG A 192 17.63 -2.16 -37.41
C ARG A 192 17.93 -3.35 -38.33
N ALA A 193 18.59 -3.04 -39.45
CA ALA A 193 19.09 -3.95 -40.46
C ALA A 193 20.02 -5.05 -39.89
N PRO A 194 20.24 -6.17 -40.63
CA PRO A 194 20.69 -7.43 -40.06
C PRO A 194 22.20 -7.42 -39.79
N GLY A 195 22.55 -7.71 -38.53
CA GLY A 195 23.92 -7.96 -38.09
C GLY A 195 24.01 -9.36 -37.50
N THR A 196 24.87 -10.16 -38.11
CA THR A 196 25.34 -11.50 -37.76
C THR A 196 25.40 -11.83 -36.25
N ASP A 197 24.79 -12.95 -35.88
CA ASP A 197 24.83 -13.56 -34.55
C ASP A 197 25.81 -14.75 -34.54
N PRO A 198 26.82 -14.78 -33.66
CA PRO A 198 27.60 -15.98 -33.40
C PRO A 198 27.16 -16.66 -32.08
N VAL A 199 26.85 -17.96 -32.19
CA VAL A 199 26.94 -18.99 -31.13
C VAL A 199 25.75 -19.06 -30.14
N ARG A 200 24.71 -19.86 -30.43
CA ARG A 200 24.54 -21.32 -30.22
C ARG A 200 24.25 -21.74 -28.75
N ARG A 201 23.02 -22.24 -28.56
CA ARG A 201 22.54 -23.05 -27.41
C ARG A 201 23.33 -24.36 -27.29
N SER A 202 23.57 -24.79 -26.06
CA SER A 202 23.81 -26.20 -25.73
C SER A 202 22.85 -26.66 -24.62
N VAL A 203 22.16 -27.74 -24.93
CA VAL A 203 21.36 -28.59 -24.04
C VAL A 203 22.31 -29.61 -23.43
N GLY A 204 22.13 -29.93 -22.15
CA GLY A 204 22.88 -30.98 -21.46
C GLY A 204 22.01 -31.69 -20.43
N SER A 205 21.73 -32.97 -20.69
CA SER A 205 20.90 -33.88 -19.89
C SER A 205 21.78 -34.71 -18.94
N GLY A 206 21.21 -35.15 -17.82
CA GLY A 206 21.51 -36.45 -17.22
C GLY A 206 22.23 -36.46 -15.87
N GLY A 207 21.76 -37.31 -14.96
CA GLY A 207 22.57 -37.80 -13.83
C GLY A 207 21.79 -38.11 -12.56
N ARG A 208 21.35 -39.36 -12.40
CA ARG A 208 20.92 -39.94 -11.11
C ARG A 208 22.13 -40.11 -10.19
N GLY A 209 21.92 -40.01 -8.89
CA GLY A 209 22.91 -40.42 -7.88
C GLY A 209 22.35 -40.30 -6.47
N ALA A 210 21.92 -41.42 -5.89
CA ALA A 210 21.80 -41.58 -4.45
C ALA A 210 23.20 -41.69 -3.81
N VAL A 211 23.31 -41.37 -2.51
CA VAL A 211 24.03 -42.14 -1.46
C VAL A 211 24.47 -41.21 -0.29
N SER A 212 24.00 -41.61 0.89
CA SER A 212 24.58 -41.57 2.25
C SER A 212 25.18 -40.31 2.91
N ALA A 213 24.79 -40.19 4.19
CA ALA A 213 25.38 -39.39 5.25
C ALA A 213 26.87 -39.70 5.52
N PRO A 214 27.56 -38.82 6.28
CA PRO A 214 27.83 -39.23 7.66
C PRO A 214 27.60 -38.16 8.72
N SER A 215 27.31 -38.69 9.91
CA SER A 215 27.36 -38.12 11.25
C SER A 215 28.63 -37.30 11.53
N GLY A 216 28.47 -36.15 12.19
CA GLY A 216 29.58 -35.36 12.74
C GLY A 216 29.07 -34.20 13.60
N ALA A 217 29.02 -34.43 14.91
CA ALA A 217 28.63 -33.46 15.92
C ALA A 217 29.66 -32.34 16.10
N ALA A 218 29.20 -31.09 16.26
CA ALA A 218 29.90 -30.05 17.01
C ALA A 218 28.88 -29.02 17.50
N GLY A 219 28.76 -28.92 18.82
CA GLY A 219 27.76 -28.11 19.49
C GLY A 219 28.00 -26.61 19.41
N VAL A 220 26.91 -25.86 19.44
CA VAL A 220 26.91 -24.43 19.78
C VAL A 220 25.80 -24.22 20.81
N ALA A 221 26.21 -23.65 21.94
CA ALA A 221 25.40 -23.49 23.15
C ALA A 221 24.23 -22.49 22.97
N PRO A 222 23.13 -22.66 23.69
CA PRO A 222 22.02 -21.70 23.70
C PRO A 222 22.36 -20.43 24.52
N PRO A 223 21.79 -19.26 24.17
CA PRO A 223 21.99 -18.01 24.91
C PRO A 223 21.23 -18.01 26.26
N PRO A 224 21.68 -17.23 27.27
CA PRO A 224 21.11 -17.24 28.61
C PRO A 224 19.76 -16.54 28.71
N ALA A 225 18.89 -17.06 29.59
CA ALA A 225 17.57 -16.53 29.94
C ALA A 225 17.64 -15.19 30.70
N PRO A 226 16.62 -14.31 30.59
CA PRO A 226 16.60 -13.02 31.26
C PRO A 226 16.38 -13.13 32.77
N THR A 227 17.25 -12.47 33.53
CA THR A 227 17.16 -12.31 34.98
C THR A 227 15.97 -11.44 35.39
N ARG A 228 15.04 -12.02 36.16
CA ARG A 228 14.01 -11.30 36.91
C ARG A 228 14.68 -10.38 37.94
N ARG A 229 14.45 -9.06 37.86
CA ARG A 229 14.71 -8.14 38.98
C ARG A 229 13.67 -8.33 40.09
N PRO A 230 14.05 -8.32 41.37
CA PRO A 230 13.09 -8.30 42.48
C PRO A 230 12.46 -6.91 42.61
N ARG A 231 11.19 -6.91 43.01
CA ARG A 231 10.44 -5.72 43.41
C ARG A 231 10.99 -5.19 44.74
N SER A 232 11.14 -3.87 44.81
CA SER A 232 11.14 -3.06 46.02
C SER A 232 10.50 -1.74 45.69
#